data_AF-A0A9P9TGV1-F1
#
_entry.id   AF-A0A9P9TGV1-F1
#
_cell.length_a   1.000
_cell.length_b   1.000
_cell.length_c   1.000
_cell.angle_alpha   90.00
_cell.angle_beta   90.00
_cell.angle_gamma   90.00
#
_symmetry.space_group_name_H-M   'P 1'
#
loop_
_entity.id
_entity.type
_entity.pdbx_description
1 polymer ?
#
loop_
_entity_poly.entity_id
_entity_poly.type
_entity_poly.pdbx_seq_one_letter_code
_entity_poly.pdbx_strand_id
1 'polypeptide(L)'
;MSSIGGAGIGAGLYAAISTPTQRAAEPEEAEDKKHHLKGGKGFTNPWDSYTAMGAFEIFRTLTWRRISGQQNTPDTTLPTVPIHEPTFHATRDTPKLRATWLGHACFYVEFPSGLRVLFDPVFEDCCAPINLKNLKRFTPPPCEIEDLPMVDVVVISHNHYDHLSYPTILRINKKFPEAWYFAPLGNKVWFEKCGIKNVTELDWWETRDVTLSKAKTGDRKVDIEESGDEKPNDQDITATIGALPCQHISARTPFDKCKTLWASWSVESRGSKVYFAGDTGYRTVPHSITSALPPDTDDYAPQFAHLPVCPAFAQIGALRGPFDLGLIPIGAYEPRWMWSPVHANPKDAVNIFVDTQCKQAIGMHWGTWVLTEEEVREPPEKLKEACEWKGLPEGVFGVVGIGEGKEV
;
A
#
# COMPACT_ATOMS: atom_id res chain seq x y z
N MET A 1 16.54 -47.61 -13.43
CA MET A 1 17.29 -46.41 -13.02
C MET A 1 16.91 -45.35 -14.05
N SER A 2 16.24 -44.26 -13.71
CA SER A 2 16.55 -43.34 -12.63
C SER A 2 15.28 -42.72 -12.04
N SER A 3 15.41 -42.30 -10.78
CA SER A 3 14.35 -41.92 -9.83
C SER A 3 13.50 -40.74 -10.26
N ILE A 4 12.20 -40.88 -10.04
CA ILE A 4 11.25 -39.79 -9.87
C ILE A 4 11.62 -39.11 -8.55
N GLY A 5 12.27 -37.95 -8.63
CA GLY A 5 12.50 -37.08 -7.49
C GLY A 5 11.18 -36.46 -7.08
N GLY A 6 10.55 -36.99 -6.02
CA GLY A 6 9.42 -36.34 -5.38
C GLY A 6 9.86 -34.99 -4.82
N ALA A 7 9.38 -33.90 -5.42
CA ALA A 7 9.41 -32.60 -4.79
C ALA A 7 8.55 -32.70 -3.52
N GLY A 8 9.20 -32.64 -2.36
CA GLY A 8 8.50 -32.56 -1.08
C GLY A 8 7.63 -31.32 -1.09
N ILE A 9 6.31 -31.50 -1.05
CA ILE A 9 5.36 -30.44 -0.72
C ILE A 9 5.79 -29.94 0.66
N GLY A 10 6.40 -28.75 0.71
CA GLY A 10 6.76 -28.12 1.98
C GLY A 10 5.52 -28.06 2.86
N ALA A 11 5.59 -28.61 4.07
CA ALA A 11 4.50 -28.56 5.02
C ALA A 11 4.05 -27.09 5.21
N GLY A 12 2.78 -26.80 4.94
CA GLY A 12 2.21 -25.46 5.08
C GLY A 12 2.34 -24.94 6.51
N LEU A 13 2.60 -23.63 6.64
CA LEU A 13 2.51 -22.93 7.92
C LEU A 13 1.07 -22.44 8.12
N TYR A 14 0.63 -22.45 9.37
CA TYR A 14 -0.67 -21.94 9.80
C TYR A 14 -0.46 -20.67 10.62
N ALA A 15 -1.30 -19.67 10.38
CA ALA A 15 -1.25 -18.42 11.13
C ALA A 15 -2.20 -18.47 12.34
N ALA A 16 -1.66 -18.11 13.50
CA ALA A 16 -2.42 -17.72 14.68
C ALA A 16 -2.34 -16.20 14.84
N ILE A 17 -3.48 -15.55 15.06
CA ILE A 17 -3.58 -14.09 15.20
C ILE A 17 -3.99 -13.75 16.62
N SER A 18 -3.24 -12.87 17.28
CA SER A 18 -3.53 -12.44 18.64
C SER A 18 -3.39 -10.92 18.78
N THR A 19 -3.99 -10.39 19.84
CA THR A 19 -3.74 -9.02 20.27
C THR A 19 -2.41 -8.97 21.00
N PRO A 20 -1.51 -8.01 20.70
CA PRO A 20 -0.23 -7.92 21.38
C PRO A 20 -0.39 -7.74 22.89
N THR A 21 0.48 -8.36 23.68
CA THR A 21 0.43 -8.30 25.15
C THR A 21 0.59 -6.87 25.67
N GLN A 22 1.31 -6.02 24.94
CA GLN A 22 1.43 -4.59 25.22
C GLN A 22 0.79 -3.79 24.10
N ARG A 23 -0.12 -2.89 24.47
CA ARG A 23 -0.73 -1.94 23.52
C ARG A 23 0.36 -1.04 22.95
N ALA A 24 0.50 -1.03 21.63
CA ALA A 24 1.39 -0.10 20.95
C ALA A 24 0.96 1.35 21.23
N ALA A 25 1.92 2.26 21.44
CA ALA A 25 1.63 3.66 21.75
C ALA A 25 0.81 4.34 20.64
N GLU A 26 -0.14 5.20 20.94
CA GLU A 26 -0.89 5.96 19.94
C GLU A 26 -0.95 7.43 20.34
N PRO A 27 -1.18 8.36 19.41
CA PRO A 27 -1.42 9.76 19.76
C PRO A 27 -2.64 9.87 20.68
N GLU A 28 -2.63 10.79 21.65
CA GLU A 28 -3.77 11.03 22.55
C GLU A 28 -5.08 11.30 21.77
N GLU A 29 -4.97 12.03 20.66
CA GLU A 29 -6.08 12.34 19.77
C GLU A 29 -6.69 11.11 19.04
N ALA A 30 -6.00 9.96 19.02
CA ALA A 30 -6.51 8.73 18.43
C ALA A 30 -7.70 8.16 19.22
N GLU A 31 -7.76 8.41 20.53
CA GLU A 31 -8.86 7.96 21.40
C GLU A 31 -10.21 8.56 20.97
N ASP A 32 -10.19 9.80 20.44
CA ASP A 32 -11.39 10.49 19.98
C ASP A 32 -12.04 9.85 18.74
N LYS A 33 -11.29 9.00 18.02
CA LYS A 33 -11.72 8.36 16.76
C LYS A 33 -12.38 9.33 15.78
N LYS A 34 -11.81 10.54 15.59
CA LYS A 34 -12.36 11.60 14.74
C LYS A 34 -12.56 11.20 13.28
N HIS A 35 -11.88 10.15 12.82
CA HIS A 35 -12.04 9.57 11.49
C HIS A 35 -13.31 8.74 11.34
N HIS A 36 -14.02 8.39 12.41
CA HIS A 36 -15.29 7.66 12.36
C HIS A 36 -16.48 8.62 12.22
N LEU A 37 -17.31 8.42 11.18
CA LEU A 37 -18.58 9.13 11.08
C LEU A 37 -19.59 8.56 12.07
N LYS A 38 -20.31 9.47 12.76
CA LYS A 38 -21.33 9.12 13.75
C LYS A 38 -22.36 8.12 13.20
N GLY A 39 -22.71 7.13 14.03
CA GLY A 39 -23.71 6.12 13.70
C GLY A 39 -23.23 5.06 12.70
N GLY A 40 -21.92 4.82 12.60
CA GLY A 40 -21.35 3.78 11.73
C GLY A 40 -21.56 4.04 10.24
N LYS A 41 -21.67 5.32 9.85
CA LYS A 41 -21.99 5.71 8.46
C LYS A 41 -20.80 5.67 7.50
N GLY A 42 -19.61 5.38 8.02
CA GLY A 42 -18.36 5.37 7.27
C GLY A 42 -17.27 6.16 7.98
N PHE A 43 -16.31 6.65 7.20
CA PHE A 43 -15.09 7.27 7.66
C PHE A 43 -14.84 8.63 7.01
N THR A 44 -13.96 9.43 7.58
CA THR A 44 -13.55 10.75 7.08
C THR A 44 -12.08 11.00 7.39
N ASN A 45 -11.42 11.85 6.59
CA ASN A 45 -10.15 12.44 7.00
C ASN A 45 -10.42 13.50 8.08
N PRO A 46 -9.73 13.44 9.24
CA PRO A 46 -9.98 14.36 10.34
C PRO A 46 -9.07 15.61 10.34
N TRP A 47 -8.12 15.71 9.40
CA TRP A 47 -7.08 16.73 9.41
C TRP A 47 -7.39 17.93 8.51
N ASP A 48 -6.94 19.12 8.91
CA ASP A 48 -7.06 20.36 8.13
C ASP A 48 -6.32 20.31 6.78
N SER A 49 -5.35 19.40 6.64
CA SER A 49 -4.63 19.11 5.39
C SER A 49 -5.51 18.46 4.31
N TYR A 50 -6.71 18.00 4.65
CA TYR A 50 -7.65 17.40 3.71
C TYR A 50 -8.82 18.33 3.39
N THR A 51 -9.11 18.50 2.11
CA THR A 51 -10.36 19.11 1.64
C THR A 51 -11.03 18.20 0.63
N ALA A 52 -12.30 17.86 0.87
CA ALA A 52 -13.06 17.01 -0.02
C ALA A 52 -13.55 17.78 -1.25
N MET A 53 -13.40 17.19 -2.43
CA MET A 53 -14.16 17.59 -3.62
C MET A 53 -15.43 16.72 -3.74
N GLY A 54 -16.56 17.36 -4.07
CA GLY A 54 -17.82 16.65 -4.24
C GLY A 54 -17.81 15.77 -5.50
N ALA A 55 -18.47 14.60 -5.48
CA ALA A 55 -18.47 13.70 -6.64
C ALA A 55 -19.04 14.35 -7.91
N PHE A 56 -20.10 15.16 -7.78
CA PHE A 56 -20.66 15.94 -8.88
C PHE A 56 -19.68 17.00 -9.40
N GLU A 57 -18.91 17.63 -8.50
CA GLU A 57 -17.90 18.62 -8.85
C GLU A 57 -16.74 17.97 -9.61
N ILE A 58 -16.23 16.82 -9.14
CA ILE A 58 -15.22 16.02 -9.84
C ILE A 58 -15.74 15.65 -11.24
N PHE A 59 -16.94 15.08 -11.33
CA PHE A 59 -17.53 14.67 -12.62
C PHE A 59 -17.68 15.85 -13.59
N ARG A 60 -18.24 16.98 -13.13
CA ARG A 60 -18.43 18.20 -13.93
C ARG A 60 -17.08 18.72 -14.43
N THR A 61 -16.09 18.72 -13.55
CA THR A 61 -14.75 19.22 -13.85
C THR A 61 -14.01 18.35 -14.85
N LEU A 62 -13.97 17.03 -14.66
CA LEU A 62 -13.38 16.10 -15.62
C LEU A 62 -14.05 16.20 -16.99
N THR A 63 -15.39 16.27 -17.01
CA THR A 63 -16.15 16.45 -18.26
C THR A 63 -15.79 17.77 -18.95
N TRP A 64 -15.75 18.88 -18.21
CA TRP A 64 -15.37 20.20 -18.74
C TRP A 64 -13.95 20.21 -19.31
N ARG A 65 -12.97 19.66 -18.58
CA ARG A 65 -11.57 19.61 -19.02
C ARG A 65 -11.39 18.76 -20.27
N ARG A 66 -12.12 17.64 -20.37
CA ARG A 66 -12.14 16.80 -21.56
C ARG A 66 -12.71 17.54 -22.78
N ILE A 67 -13.85 18.22 -22.64
CA ILE A 67 -14.47 18.93 -23.79
C ILE A 67 -13.72 20.22 -24.17
N SER A 68 -13.00 20.84 -23.24
CA SER A 68 -12.19 22.04 -23.49
C SER A 68 -10.77 21.74 -23.97
N GLY A 69 -10.36 20.46 -24.01
CA GLY A 69 -9.02 20.06 -24.43
C GLY A 69 -7.92 20.39 -23.41
N GLN A 70 -8.27 20.65 -22.15
CA GLN A 70 -7.34 20.98 -21.06
C GLN A 70 -6.76 19.74 -20.36
N GLN A 71 -7.17 18.55 -20.77
CA GLN A 71 -6.74 17.28 -20.20
C GLN A 71 -5.48 16.79 -20.94
N ASN A 72 -4.42 16.46 -20.20
CA ASN A 72 -3.28 15.76 -20.78
C ASN A 72 -3.58 14.26 -20.95
N THR A 73 -2.99 13.63 -21.96
CA THR A 73 -3.05 12.17 -22.14
C THR A 73 -1.62 11.66 -22.18
N PRO A 74 -1.14 11.03 -21.09
CA PRO A 74 0.24 10.56 -21.00
C PRO A 74 0.63 9.63 -22.14
N ASP A 75 1.86 9.75 -22.61
CA ASP A 75 2.40 8.84 -23.62
C ASP A 75 2.72 7.48 -22.99
N THR A 76 2.07 6.44 -23.52
CA THR A 76 2.21 5.05 -23.08
C THR A 76 2.94 4.18 -24.10
N THR A 77 3.55 4.78 -25.14
CA THR A 77 4.32 4.05 -26.13
C THR A 77 5.63 3.51 -25.54
N LEU A 78 5.87 2.21 -25.72
CA LEU A 78 7.00 1.50 -25.11
C LEU A 78 8.36 1.90 -25.71
N PRO A 79 9.46 1.80 -24.94
CA PRO A 79 9.51 1.38 -23.53
C PRO A 79 9.31 2.54 -22.55
N THR A 80 8.39 2.38 -21.59
CA THR A 80 8.10 3.41 -20.57
C THR A 80 8.70 3.07 -19.19
N VAL A 81 8.70 1.80 -18.78
CA VAL A 81 9.28 1.32 -17.51
C VAL A 81 10.01 -0.01 -17.77
N PRO A 82 11.25 -0.20 -17.25
CA PRO A 82 11.93 -1.48 -17.33
C PRO A 82 11.14 -2.60 -16.64
N ILE A 83 11.04 -3.74 -17.31
CA ILE A 83 10.39 -4.96 -16.79
C ILE A 83 11.43 -6.06 -16.76
N HIS A 84 11.56 -6.69 -15.60
CA HIS A 84 12.52 -7.74 -15.30
C HIS A 84 11.77 -9.00 -14.88
N GLU A 85 12.30 -10.16 -15.23
CA GLU A 85 11.82 -11.41 -14.66
C GLU A 85 12.18 -11.44 -13.17
N PRO A 86 11.21 -11.61 -12.25
CA PRO A 86 11.49 -11.59 -10.83
C PRO A 86 12.35 -12.76 -10.40
N THR A 87 13.28 -12.50 -9.48
CA THR A 87 14.00 -13.55 -8.75
C THR A 87 13.51 -13.59 -7.31
N PHE A 88 12.84 -14.68 -6.94
CA PHE A 88 12.35 -14.94 -5.58
C PHE A 88 13.23 -15.96 -4.85
N HIS A 89 13.32 -15.87 -3.53
CA HIS A 89 13.96 -16.93 -2.77
C HIS A 89 13.06 -18.17 -2.71
N ALA A 90 13.59 -19.31 -3.15
CA ALA A 90 12.88 -20.59 -3.13
C ALA A 90 12.62 -21.11 -1.70
N THR A 91 13.41 -20.63 -0.72
CA THR A 91 13.29 -21.00 0.69
C THR A 91 13.02 -19.77 1.55
N ARG A 92 12.65 -20.01 2.81
CA ARG A 92 12.45 -18.97 3.83
C ARG A 92 13.76 -18.40 4.39
N ASP A 93 14.89 -18.99 4.01
CA ASP A 93 16.21 -18.56 4.46
C ASP A 93 16.66 -17.35 3.63
N THR A 94 16.34 -16.17 4.15
CA THR A 94 16.67 -14.88 3.56
C THR A 94 17.50 -14.08 4.54
N PRO A 95 18.78 -13.77 4.25
CA PRO A 95 19.65 -13.09 5.21
C PRO A 95 19.31 -11.60 5.37
N LYS A 96 18.62 -11.01 4.39
CA LYS A 96 18.26 -9.58 4.36
C LYS A 96 16.80 -9.40 4.00
N LEU A 97 16.29 -8.23 4.36
CA LEU A 97 14.99 -7.77 3.92
C LEU A 97 15.06 -7.49 2.41
N ARG A 98 14.14 -8.05 1.64
CA ARG A 98 14.09 -7.86 0.18
C ARG A 98 12.68 -7.46 -0.23
N ALA A 99 12.56 -6.42 -1.05
CA ALA A 99 11.29 -5.99 -1.62
C ALA A 99 11.35 -6.07 -3.14
N THR A 100 10.42 -6.81 -3.74
CA THR A 100 10.27 -6.94 -5.19
C THR A 100 9.04 -6.17 -5.64
N TRP A 101 9.22 -5.18 -6.51
CA TRP A 101 8.11 -4.39 -7.03
C TRP A 101 7.41 -5.15 -8.14
N LEU A 102 6.13 -5.46 -7.99
CA LEU A 102 5.35 -6.23 -8.98
C LEU A 102 4.46 -5.33 -9.86
N GLY A 103 4.70 -4.02 -9.80
CA GLY A 103 3.96 -2.98 -10.51
C GLY A 103 2.92 -2.30 -9.63
N HIS A 104 2.64 -1.02 -9.94
CA HIS A 104 1.71 -0.16 -9.21
C HIS A 104 2.03 -0.10 -7.71
N ALA A 105 1.07 -0.41 -6.83
CA ALA A 105 1.28 -0.54 -5.38
C ALA A 105 1.64 -1.98 -4.93
N CYS A 106 1.78 -2.93 -5.86
CA CYS A 106 2.01 -4.33 -5.52
C CYS A 106 3.48 -4.58 -5.18
N PHE A 107 3.74 -5.04 -3.96
CA PHE A 107 5.07 -5.46 -3.51
C PHE A 107 5.03 -6.85 -2.89
N TYR A 108 6.01 -7.67 -3.25
CA TYR A 108 6.32 -8.90 -2.54
C TYR A 108 7.56 -8.70 -1.68
N VAL A 109 7.40 -8.82 -0.36
CA VAL A 109 8.43 -8.53 0.63
C VAL A 109 8.83 -9.80 1.39
N GLU A 110 10.13 -10.04 1.41
CA GLU A 110 10.77 -11.20 2.02
C GLU A 110 11.56 -10.77 3.25
N PHE A 111 11.06 -11.14 4.43
CA PHE A 111 11.68 -10.78 5.71
C PHE A 111 12.75 -11.79 6.12
N PRO A 112 13.79 -11.36 6.86
CA PRO A 112 14.81 -12.27 7.42
C PRO A 112 14.29 -13.31 8.41
N SER A 113 13.10 -13.10 8.96
CA SER A 113 12.40 -14.09 9.77
C SER A 113 11.89 -15.29 8.99
N GLY A 114 11.82 -15.19 7.66
CA GLY A 114 11.15 -16.14 6.79
C GLY A 114 9.72 -15.76 6.44
N LEU A 115 9.17 -14.67 6.98
CA LEU A 115 7.85 -14.14 6.62
C LEU A 115 7.83 -13.65 5.16
N ARG A 116 6.74 -13.93 4.44
CA ARG A 116 6.48 -13.43 3.09
C ARG A 116 5.16 -12.66 3.03
N VAL A 117 5.25 -11.38 2.69
CA VAL A 117 4.12 -10.44 2.69
C VAL A 117 3.88 -9.91 1.30
N LEU A 118 2.62 -9.90 0.87
CA LEU A 118 2.18 -9.34 -0.40
C LEU A 118 1.28 -8.13 -0.14
N PHE A 119 1.67 -6.97 -0.63
CA PHE A 119 0.92 -5.72 -0.47
C PHE A 119 0.11 -5.41 -1.72
N ASP A 120 -1.14 -4.97 -1.57
CA ASP A 120 -2.07 -4.50 -2.62
C ASP A 120 -1.97 -5.25 -3.96
N PRO A 121 -2.15 -6.58 -3.98
CA PRO A 121 -1.93 -7.36 -5.19
C PRO A 121 -3.02 -7.12 -6.24
N VAL A 122 -2.60 -6.65 -7.41
CA VAL A 122 -3.42 -6.58 -8.63
C VAL A 122 -2.62 -7.08 -9.84
N PHE A 123 -3.05 -8.23 -10.37
CA PHE A 123 -2.43 -8.87 -11.54
C PHE A 123 -3.27 -8.74 -12.81
N GLU A 124 -4.45 -8.12 -12.71
CA GLU A 124 -5.36 -7.97 -13.85
C GLU A 124 -4.87 -6.90 -14.83
N ASP A 125 -5.31 -7.00 -16.09
CA ASP A 125 -5.07 -5.96 -17.09
C ASP A 125 -5.70 -4.62 -16.70
N CYS A 126 -6.91 -4.64 -16.15
CA CYS A 126 -7.74 -3.47 -15.94
C CYS A 126 -8.03 -3.28 -14.45
N CYS A 127 -7.82 -2.07 -13.94
CA CYS A 127 -8.13 -1.69 -12.57
C CYS A 127 -9.52 -1.07 -12.42
N ALA A 128 -10.53 -1.71 -13.03
CA ALA A 128 -11.92 -1.25 -13.01
C ALA A 128 -12.90 -2.45 -13.07
N PRO A 129 -14.16 -2.29 -12.64
CA PRO A 129 -15.17 -3.35 -12.75
C PRO A 129 -15.60 -3.64 -14.19
N ILE A 130 -15.08 -2.86 -15.15
CA ILE A 130 -15.34 -2.96 -16.58
C ILE A 130 -14.01 -3.08 -17.34
N ASN A 131 -13.95 -3.97 -18.33
CA ASN A 131 -12.75 -4.14 -19.15
C ASN A 131 -12.81 -3.18 -20.35
N LEU A 132 -12.27 -1.98 -20.17
CA LEU A 132 -12.16 -0.97 -21.22
C LEU A 132 -10.70 -0.84 -21.66
N LYS A 133 -10.46 -0.75 -22.98
CA LYS A 133 -9.11 -0.70 -23.57
C LYS A 133 -8.25 0.43 -23.00
N ASN A 134 -8.85 1.58 -22.71
CA ASN A 134 -8.18 2.77 -22.18
C ASN A 134 -7.97 2.75 -20.66
N LEU A 135 -8.44 1.72 -19.96
CA LEU A 135 -8.21 1.50 -18.52
C LEU A 135 -7.26 0.31 -18.28
N LYS A 136 -6.71 -0.26 -19.37
CA LYS A 136 -5.72 -1.32 -19.28
C LYS A 136 -4.37 -0.75 -18.85
N ARG A 137 -3.61 -1.57 -18.13
CA ARG A 137 -2.21 -1.31 -17.82
C ARG A 137 -1.43 -1.24 -19.12
N PHE A 138 -0.46 -0.32 -19.18
CA PHE A 138 0.47 -0.21 -20.30
C PHE A 138 1.76 -0.98 -20.08
N THR A 139 2.05 -1.37 -18.83
CA THR A 139 3.08 -2.36 -18.50
C THR A 139 2.44 -3.67 -18.03
N PRO A 140 2.78 -4.83 -18.61
CA PRO A 140 2.31 -6.12 -18.11
C PRO A 140 2.85 -6.41 -16.70
N PRO A 141 2.20 -7.31 -15.93
CA PRO A 141 2.80 -7.83 -14.72
C PRO A 141 4.10 -8.59 -15.05
N PRO A 142 5.11 -8.58 -14.16
CA PRO A 142 6.40 -9.23 -14.42
C PRO A 142 6.35 -10.77 -14.24
N CYS A 143 5.33 -11.27 -13.57
CA CYS A 143 5.08 -12.69 -13.34
C CYS A 143 3.58 -12.93 -13.08
N GLU A 144 3.18 -14.18 -12.93
CA GLU A 144 1.86 -14.57 -12.44
C GLU A 144 1.86 -14.85 -10.94
N ILE A 145 0.68 -14.88 -10.32
CA ILE A 145 0.51 -15.28 -8.91
C ILE A 145 1.03 -16.71 -8.70
N GLU A 146 0.88 -17.55 -9.73
CA GLU A 146 1.35 -18.93 -9.79
C GLU A 146 2.89 -19.07 -9.82
N ASP A 147 3.63 -17.98 -9.96
CA ASP A 147 5.10 -17.99 -9.88
C ASP A 147 5.64 -17.68 -8.47
N LEU A 148 4.83 -17.05 -7.60
CA LEU A 148 5.25 -16.74 -6.23
C LEU A 148 5.54 -18.02 -5.43
N PRO A 149 6.67 -18.17 -4.74
CA PRO A 149 6.98 -19.43 -4.06
C PRO A 149 6.10 -19.67 -2.83
N MET A 150 5.77 -18.61 -2.08
CA MET A 150 4.95 -18.67 -0.88
C MET A 150 4.39 -17.29 -0.55
N VAL A 151 3.22 -17.23 0.08
CA VAL A 151 2.61 -16.00 0.62
C VAL A 151 1.98 -16.35 1.95
N ASP A 152 2.38 -15.67 3.02
CA ASP A 152 1.84 -15.90 4.36
C ASP A 152 0.81 -14.83 4.74
N VAL A 153 1.08 -13.59 4.37
CA VAL A 153 0.25 -12.44 4.71
C VAL A 153 -0.03 -11.63 3.45
N VAL A 154 -1.28 -11.23 3.27
CA VAL A 154 -1.70 -10.26 2.25
C VAL A 154 -2.19 -9.02 2.98
N VAL A 155 -1.65 -7.86 2.63
CA VAL A 155 -2.02 -6.58 3.23
C VAL A 155 -2.71 -5.70 2.19
N ILE A 156 -3.89 -5.20 2.53
CA ILE A 156 -4.67 -4.30 1.69
C ILE A 156 -4.72 -2.91 2.32
N SER A 157 -4.33 -1.87 1.58
CA SER A 157 -4.43 -0.48 2.05
C SER A 157 -5.86 0.04 2.04
N HIS A 158 -6.61 -0.22 0.97
CA HIS A 158 -7.99 0.23 0.80
C HIS A 158 -8.67 -0.52 -0.36
N ASN A 159 -9.93 -0.18 -0.63
CA ASN A 159 -10.77 -0.99 -1.50
C ASN A 159 -10.90 -0.50 -2.94
N HIS A 160 -10.07 0.42 -3.43
CA HIS A 160 -10.09 0.76 -4.85
C HIS A 160 -9.68 -0.42 -5.73
N TYR A 161 -10.07 -0.39 -7.01
CA TYR A 161 -9.92 -1.52 -7.91
C TYR A 161 -8.47 -1.80 -8.32
N ASP A 162 -7.61 -0.80 -8.23
CA ASP A 162 -6.16 -0.89 -8.44
C ASP A 162 -5.38 -1.37 -7.20
N HIS A 163 -6.05 -1.60 -6.07
CA HIS A 163 -5.46 -2.13 -4.83
C HIS A 163 -6.13 -3.43 -4.33
N LEU A 164 -7.42 -3.60 -4.62
CA LEU A 164 -8.21 -4.75 -4.21
C LEU A 164 -8.96 -5.36 -5.41
N SER A 165 -8.32 -6.37 -6.00
CA SER A 165 -8.81 -7.08 -7.19
C SER A 165 -9.48 -8.40 -6.83
N TYR A 166 -10.75 -8.57 -7.21
CA TYR A 166 -11.50 -9.81 -6.97
C TYR A 166 -10.84 -11.06 -7.60
N PRO A 167 -10.48 -11.08 -8.90
CA PRO A 167 -9.90 -12.28 -9.50
C PRO A 167 -8.51 -12.59 -8.93
N THR A 168 -7.71 -11.56 -8.66
CA THR A 168 -6.38 -11.71 -8.04
C THR A 168 -6.48 -12.34 -6.65
N ILE A 169 -7.39 -11.84 -5.80
CA ILE A 169 -7.61 -12.36 -4.45
C ILE A 169 -8.07 -13.83 -4.48
N LEU A 170 -8.96 -14.21 -5.40
CA LEU A 170 -9.35 -15.61 -5.56
C LEU A 170 -8.21 -16.53 -6.00
N ARG A 171 -7.33 -16.04 -6.89
CA ARG A 171 -6.14 -16.80 -7.35
C ARG A 171 -5.14 -16.99 -6.20
N ILE A 172 -4.90 -15.96 -5.40
CA ILE A 172 -4.05 -16.05 -4.20
C ILE A 172 -4.64 -17.08 -3.24
N ASN A 173 -5.92 -16.97 -2.87
CA ASN A 173 -6.56 -17.90 -1.94
C ASN A 173 -6.56 -19.36 -2.46
N LYS A 174 -6.69 -19.56 -3.77
CA LYS A 174 -6.60 -20.88 -4.39
C LYS A 174 -5.21 -21.50 -4.24
N LYS A 175 -4.16 -20.69 -4.40
CA LYS A 175 -2.77 -21.17 -4.35
C LYS A 175 -2.20 -21.23 -2.92
N PHE A 176 -2.55 -20.27 -2.09
CA PHE A 176 -2.10 -20.10 -0.72
C PHE A 176 -3.31 -20.01 0.22
N PRO A 177 -4.03 -21.12 0.45
CA PRO A 177 -5.26 -21.10 1.26
C PRO A 177 -5.02 -20.75 2.74
N GLU A 178 -3.78 -20.90 3.22
CA GLU A 178 -3.40 -20.56 4.59
C GLU A 178 -2.96 -19.09 4.74
N ALA A 179 -2.87 -18.33 3.64
CA ALA A 179 -2.50 -16.91 3.71
C ALA A 179 -3.53 -16.12 4.52
N TRP A 180 -3.06 -15.22 5.37
CA TRP A 180 -3.90 -14.36 6.19
C TRP A 180 -4.01 -12.97 5.60
N TYR A 181 -5.23 -12.46 5.48
CA TYR A 181 -5.52 -11.16 4.91
C TYR A 181 -5.68 -10.11 6.01
N PHE A 182 -5.01 -8.97 5.86
CA PHE A 182 -5.19 -7.79 6.70
C PHE A 182 -5.78 -6.67 5.84
N ALA A 183 -6.85 -6.06 6.33
CA ALA A 183 -7.54 -4.96 5.67
C ALA A 183 -8.01 -3.91 6.68
N PRO A 184 -8.32 -2.68 6.27
CA PRO A 184 -8.91 -1.69 7.15
C PRO A 184 -10.38 -2.04 7.43
N LEU A 185 -10.94 -1.50 8.52
CA LEU A 185 -12.35 -1.67 8.91
C LEU A 185 -13.36 -1.51 7.75
N GLY A 186 -14.37 -2.37 7.74
CA GLY A 186 -15.47 -2.41 6.76
C GLY A 186 -15.21 -3.27 5.51
N ASN A 187 -13.98 -3.74 5.28
CA ASN A 187 -13.59 -4.55 4.13
C ASN A 187 -13.75 -6.08 4.32
N LYS A 188 -13.79 -6.62 5.54
CA LYS A 188 -13.97 -8.05 5.85
C LYS A 188 -15.21 -8.64 5.23
N VAL A 189 -16.33 -7.91 5.26
CA VAL A 189 -17.57 -8.35 4.63
C VAL A 189 -17.38 -8.61 3.13
N TRP A 190 -16.50 -7.87 2.47
CA TRP A 190 -16.16 -8.12 1.05
C TRP A 190 -15.38 -9.44 0.91
N PHE A 191 -14.39 -9.70 1.76
CA PHE A 191 -13.63 -10.95 1.77
C PHE A 191 -14.51 -12.18 2.07
N GLU A 192 -15.38 -12.08 3.06
CA GLU A 192 -16.32 -13.15 3.43
C GLU A 192 -17.24 -13.50 2.28
N LYS A 193 -17.74 -12.48 1.54
CA LYS A 193 -18.53 -12.69 0.31
C LYS A 193 -17.74 -13.34 -0.82
N CYS A 194 -16.41 -13.18 -0.84
CA CYS A 194 -15.52 -13.90 -1.76
C CYS A 194 -15.21 -15.34 -1.30
N GLY A 195 -15.70 -15.75 -0.12
CA GLY A 195 -15.42 -17.05 0.48
C GLY A 195 -14.11 -17.13 1.26
N ILE A 196 -13.48 -15.99 1.56
CA ILE A 196 -12.21 -15.90 2.29
C ILE A 196 -12.50 -15.69 3.76
N LYS A 197 -12.00 -16.60 4.61
CA LYS A 197 -12.27 -16.61 6.05
C LYS A 197 -11.11 -16.07 6.89
N ASN A 198 -9.88 -16.25 6.41
CA ASN A 198 -8.65 -15.83 7.09
C ASN A 198 -8.43 -14.33 6.91
N VAL A 199 -9.29 -13.51 7.51
CA VAL A 199 -9.24 -12.06 7.36
C VAL A 199 -9.41 -11.36 8.70
N THR A 200 -8.50 -10.43 8.97
CA THR A 200 -8.51 -9.54 10.12
C THR A 200 -8.67 -8.10 9.64
N GLU A 201 -9.61 -7.38 10.26
CA GLU A 201 -9.70 -5.93 10.10
C GLU A 201 -9.02 -5.22 11.25
N LEU A 202 -8.43 -4.07 10.94
CA LEU A 202 -7.88 -3.16 11.93
C LEU A 202 -8.39 -1.74 11.71
N ASP A 203 -8.62 -1.05 12.82
CA ASP A 203 -8.72 0.40 12.86
C ASP A 203 -7.33 1.04 12.84
N TRP A 204 -7.24 2.34 12.58
CA TRP A 204 -5.98 3.06 12.74
C TRP A 204 -5.41 2.90 14.15
N TRP A 205 -4.09 2.74 14.21
CA TRP A 205 -3.28 2.49 15.40
C TRP A 205 -3.43 1.11 16.05
N GLU A 206 -4.38 0.29 15.59
CA GLU A 206 -4.48 -1.09 16.03
C GLU A 206 -3.37 -1.96 15.44
N THR A 207 -2.96 -2.96 16.21
CA THR A 207 -1.93 -3.94 15.85
C THR A 207 -2.40 -5.35 16.18
N ARG A 208 -1.86 -6.34 15.46
CA ARG A 208 -2.02 -7.77 15.76
C ARG A 208 -0.70 -8.48 15.61
N ASP A 209 -0.45 -9.41 16.51
CA ASP A 209 0.65 -10.34 16.39
C ASP A 209 0.20 -11.54 15.54
N VAL A 210 1.13 -12.01 14.71
CA VAL A 210 0.99 -13.15 13.82
C VAL A 210 2.08 -14.14 14.18
N THR A 211 1.69 -15.35 14.51
CA THR A 211 2.61 -16.48 14.71
C THR A 211 2.33 -17.52 13.64
N LEU A 212 3.33 -17.82 12.83
CA LEU A 212 3.27 -18.88 11.81
C LEU A 212 4.00 -20.12 12.31
N SER A 213 3.27 -21.22 12.45
CA SER A 213 3.79 -22.49 12.94
C SER A 213 3.52 -23.63 11.96
N LYS A 214 4.37 -24.65 11.97
CA LYS A 214 4.08 -25.90 11.26
C LYS A 214 2.91 -26.59 11.93
N ALA A 215 1.99 -27.15 11.14
CA ALA A 215 0.87 -27.92 11.71
C ALA A 215 1.38 -29.02 12.64
N LYS A 216 0.90 -29.06 13.89
CA LYS A 216 0.97 -30.27 14.69
C LYS A 216 0.01 -31.28 14.07
N THR A 217 0.49 -32.48 13.75
CA THR A 217 -0.36 -33.58 13.24
C THR A 217 -1.50 -33.85 14.24
N GLY A 218 -2.73 -33.43 13.95
CA GLY A 218 -3.90 -33.83 14.75
C GLY A 218 -5.06 -32.83 14.80
N ASP A 219 -4.81 -31.52 14.89
CA ASP A 219 -5.87 -30.54 15.18
C ASP A 219 -5.97 -29.46 14.10
N ARG A 220 -6.98 -29.58 13.23
CA ARG A 220 -7.40 -28.52 12.31
C ARG A 220 -8.44 -27.62 12.98
N LYS A 221 -8.09 -26.95 14.06
CA LYS A 221 -8.87 -25.85 14.61
C LYS A 221 -7.99 -24.62 14.71
N VAL A 222 -8.32 -23.63 13.89
CA VAL A 222 -7.75 -22.28 13.93
C VAL A 222 -8.80 -21.44 14.64
N ASP A 223 -8.58 -21.20 15.92
CA ASP A 223 -9.41 -20.31 16.73
C ASP A 223 -8.67 -18.98 16.92
N ILE A 224 -9.40 -17.86 16.95
CA ILE A 224 -8.88 -16.58 17.45
C ILE A 224 -8.81 -16.75 18.97
N GLU A 225 -7.63 -17.05 19.50
CA GLU A 225 -7.45 -17.20 20.95
C GLU A 225 -7.35 -15.82 21.62
N GLU A 226 -8.21 -15.58 22.62
CA GLU A 226 -7.99 -14.51 23.59
C GLU A 226 -6.79 -14.91 24.47
N SER A 227 -5.63 -14.30 24.19
CA SER A 227 -4.42 -14.33 25.03
C SER A 227 -4.10 -15.71 25.62
N GLY A 228 -3.68 -16.66 24.80
CA GLY A 228 -3.04 -17.89 25.27
C GLY A 228 -1.57 -17.63 25.61
N ASP A 229 -1.15 -17.95 26.83
CA ASP A 229 0.24 -17.88 27.34
C ASP A 229 1.21 -18.90 26.68
N GLU A 230 0.90 -19.44 25.50
CA GLU A 230 1.83 -20.31 24.77
C GLU A 230 2.94 -19.48 24.14
N LYS A 231 4.14 -19.55 24.73
CA LYS A 231 5.34 -18.92 24.14
C LYS A 231 5.62 -19.53 22.77
N PRO A 232 5.90 -18.71 21.73
CA PRO A 232 6.32 -19.20 20.43
C PRO A 232 7.52 -20.14 20.55
N ASN A 233 7.52 -21.21 19.76
CA ASN A 233 8.67 -22.09 19.65
C ASN A 233 9.79 -21.37 18.87
N ASP A 234 11.06 -21.73 19.11
CA ASP A 234 12.23 -21.09 18.44
C ASP A 234 12.22 -21.23 16.90
N GLN A 235 11.34 -22.08 16.36
CA GLN A 235 11.16 -22.28 14.91
C GLN A 235 9.97 -21.51 14.32
N ASP A 236 9.14 -20.87 15.14
CA ASP A 236 7.98 -20.12 14.68
C ASP A 236 8.40 -18.78 14.08
N ILE A 237 7.65 -18.34 13.08
CA ILE A 237 7.82 -17.00 12.50
C ILE A 237 6.85 -16.07 13.19
N THR A 238 7.36 -15.04 13.86
CA THR A 238 6.53 -14.03 14.53
C THR A 238 6.61 -12.69 13.80
N ALA A 239 5.47 -11.99 13.75
CA ALA A 239 5.38 -10.66 13.18
C ALA A 239 4.30 -9.83 13.88
N THR A 240 4.45 -8.51 13.86
CA THR A 240 3.41 -7.57 14.28
C THR A 240 2.95 -6.76 13.07
N ILE A 241 1.65 -6.82 12.79
CA ILE A 241 1.00 -6.08 11.70
C ILE A 241 0.19 -4.94 12.31
N GLY A 242 0.43 -3.71 11.86
CA GLY A 242 -0.26 -2.52 12.37
C GLY A 242 -0.91 -1.72 11.26
N ALA A 243 -2.18 -1.35 11.44
CA ALA A 243 -2.84 -0.38 10.58
C ALA A 243 -2.52 1.03 11.08
N LEU A 244 -2.08 1.89 10.18
CA LEU A 244 -1.65 3.25 10.46
C LEU A 244 -2.47 4.24 9.63
N PRO A 245 -2.67 5.48 10.08
CA PRO A 245 -3.42 6.44 9.30
C PRO A 245 -2.75 6.78 7.97
N CYS A 246 -3.57 7.16 6.99
CA CYS A 246 -3.15 7.89 5.79
C CYS A 246 -4.29 8.80 5.31
N GLN A 247 -3.99 9.76 4.44
CA GLN A 247 -4.96 10.74 3.95
C GLN A 247 -5.49 10.31 2.57
N HIS A 248 -6.57 9.54 2.56
CA HIS A 248 -7.17 9.02 1.31
C HIS A 248 -8.69 8.88 1.43
N ILE A 249 -9.32 8.14 0.52
CA ILE A 249 -10.73 7.75 0.56
C ILE A 249 -10.88 6.28 0.16
N SER A 250 -12.10 5.75 0.24
CA SER A 250 -12.48 4.44 -0.27
C SER A 250 -13.74 4.54 -1.13
N ALA A 251 -13.89 3.69 -2.14
CA ALA A 251 -15.09 3.53 -2.95
C ALA A 251 -14.97 2.34 -3.91
N ARG A 252 -16.04 1.57 -4.08
CA ARG A 252 -16.15 0.57 -5.16
C ARG A 252 -17.38 0.77 -6.03
N THR A 253 -18.42 1.39 -5.49
CA THR A 253 -19.68 1.62 -6.18
C THR A 253 -20.10 3.08 -6.02
N PRO A 254 -21.04 3.59 -6.84
CA PRO A 254 -21.45 4.99 -6.77
C PRO A 254 -22.00 5.45 -5.40
N PHE A 255 -22.34 4.52 -4.49
CA PHE A 255 -23.02 4.81 -3.22
C PHE A 255 -22.28 4.28 -1.99
N ASP A 256 -20.99 3.94 -2.09
CA ASP A 256 -20.21 3.43 -0.96
C ASP A 256 -18.95 4.23 -0.64
N LYS A 257 -18.84 5.46 -1.16
CA LYS A 257 -17.74 6.36 -0.84
C LYS A 257 -17.56 6.47 0.68
N CYS A 258 -16.34 6.20 1.12
CA CYS A 258 -15.88 6.22 2.50
C CYS A 258 -16.66 5.29 3.46
N LYS A 259 -17.37 4.27 2.97
CA LYS A 259 -18.05 3.29 3.84
C LYS A 259 -17.09 2.29 4.49
N THR A 260 -15.91 2.09 3.91
CA THR A 260 -14.83 1.31 4.50
C THR A 260 -13.62 2.21 4.76
N LEU A 261 -12.77 1.82 5.70
CA LEU A 261 -11.58 2.56 6.04
C LEU A 261 -10.48 2.33 4.97
N TRP A 262 -9.50 3.21 4.95
CA TRP A 262 -8.24 3.14 4.21
C TRP A 262 -7.10 3.24 5.22
N ALA A 263 -5.95 2.63 4.98
CA ALA A 263 -4.83 2.66 5.91
C ALA A 263 -3.47 2.54 5.20
N SER A 264 -2.46 3.15 5.82
CA SER A 264 -1.07 2.71 5.67
C SER A 264 -0.80 1.57 6.65
N TRP A 265 0.34 0.90 6.53
CA TRP A 265 0.64 -0.31 7.29
C TRP A 265 2.08 -0.36 7.79
N SER A 266 2.27 -0.86 9.01
CA SER A 266 3.56 -1.31 9.52
C SER A 266 3.61 -2.82 9.61
N VAL A 267 4.70 -3.42 9.15
CA VAL A 267 5.00 -4.84 9.35
C VAL A 267 6.36 -4.96 10.02
N GLU A 268 6.39 -5.56 11.20
CA GLU A 268 7.62 -5.83 11.95
C GLU A 268 7.82 -7.33 12.11
N SER A 269 9.00 -7.84 11.78
CA SER A 269 9.31 -9.25 11.99
C SER A 269 10.81 -9.44 12.21
N ARG A 270 11.17 -10.07 13.34
CA ARG A 270 12.55 -10.36 13.77
C ARG A 270 13.49 -9.15 13.68
N GLY A 271 12.98 -7.97 14.05
CA GLY A 271 13.72 -6.70 14.09
C GLY A 271 13.77 -5.92 12.78
N SER A 272 13.27 -6.47 11.67
CA SER A 272 13.09 -5.71 10.42
C SER A 272 11.71 -5.08 10.37
N LYS A 273 11.64 -3.80 9.97
CA LYS A 273 10.39 -3.03 9.95
C LYS A 273 10.12 -2.38 8.60
N VAL A 274 8.95 -2.65 8.03
CA VAL A 274 8.49 -2.07 6.76
C VAL A 274 7.30 -1.16 6.99
N TYR A 275 7.33 0.02 6.38
CA TYR A 275 6.20 0.93 6.24
C TYR A 275 5.66 0.84 4.82
N PHE A 276 4.37 0.58 4.67
CA PHE A 276 3.65 0.60 3.40
C PHE A 276 2.62 1.72 3.45
N ALA A 277 2.82 2.77 2.67
CA ALA A 277 2.01 3.99 2.76
C ALA A 277 0.57 3.80 2.26
N GLY A 278 0.32 2.81 1.40
CA GLY A 278 -0.88 2.76 0.58
C GLY A 278 -0.98 4.00 -0.31
N ASP A 279 -2.20 4.31 -0.76
CA ASP A 279 -2.49 5.61 -1.37
C ASP A 279 -2.69 6.66 -0.31
N THR A 280 -2.11 7.82 -0.53
CA THR A 280 -2.25 8.94 0.39
C THR A 280 -1.88 10.26 -0.25
N GLY A 281 -2.59 11.32 0.13
CA GLY A 281 -2.13 12.69 0.04
C GLY A 281 -1.25 13.06 1.24
N TYR A 282 -0.60 14.22 1.14
CA TYR A 282 0.11 14.84 2.27
C TYR A 282 -0.52 16.17 2.69
N ARG A 283 -1.08 16.91 1.73
CA ARG A 283 -1.72 18.21 1.92
C ARG A 283 -2.65 18.51 0.74
N THR A 284 -3.61 19.39 0.95
CA THR A 284 -4.44 19.92 -0.13
C THR A 284 -3.77 21.14 -0.76
N VAL A 285 -3.69 21.16 -2.08
CA VAL A 285 -3.34 22.32 -2.88
C VAL A 285 -4.62 22.92 -3.44
N PRO A 286 -5.04 24.12 -3.02
CA PRO A 286 -6.26 24.75 -3.53
C PRO A 286 -6.20 25.09 -5.02
N HIS A 287 -7.33 24.96 -5.72
CA HIS A 287 -7.42 25.39 -7.13
C HIS A 287 -7.08 26.88 -7.31
N SER A 288 -7.43 27.74 -6.35
CA SER A 288 -7.09 29.17 -6.38
C SER A 288 -5.59 29.43 -6.45
N ILE A 289 -4.78 28.50 -5.93
CA ILE A 289 -3.33 28.53 -6.01
C ILE A 289 -2.90 28.11 -7.41
N THR A 290 -3.33 26.97 -7.92
CA THR A 290 -2.84 26.47 -9.23
C THR A 290 -3.39 27.21 -10.45
N SER A 291 -4.59 27.78 -10.41
CA SER A 291 -5.21 28.42 -11.58
C SER A 291 -4.76 29.86 -11.83
N ALA A 292 -4.08 30.49 -10.87
CA ALA A 292 -3.60 31.87 -10.97
C ALA A 292 -2.09 31.97 -11.19
N LEU A 293 -1.39 30.83 -11.19
CA LEU A 293 0.07 30.78 -11.23
C LEU A 293 0.58 30.36 -12.61
N PRO A 294 1.79 30.80 -13.00
CA PRO A 294 2.50 30.23 -14.13
C PRO A 294 2.51 28.69 -14.07
N PRO A 295 2.39 27.98 -15.20
CA PRO A 295 2.33 26.52 -15.26
C PRO A 295 3.44 25.79 -14.48
N ASP A 296 4.61 26.40 -14.34
CA ASP A 296 5.78 25.82 -13.68
C ASP A 296 5.90 26.17 -12.18
N THR A 297 4.83 26.69 -11.56
CA THR A 297 4.93 27.13 -10.17
C THR A 297 4.88 25.97 -9.21
N ASP A 298 6.00 25.77 -8.53
CA ASP A 298 6.17 24.79 -7.47
C ASP A 298 5.22 25.04 -6.29
N ASP A 299 4.36 24.07 -5.96
CA ASP A 299 3.42 24.15 -4.84
C ASP A 299 4.13 24.16 -3.47
N TYR A 300 5.44 23.92 -3.42
CA TYR A 300 6.31 24.07 -2.25
C TYR A 300 7.02 25.43 -2.13
N ALA A 301 6.73 26.38 -3.03
CA ALA A 301 7.31 27.72 -2.95
C ALA A 301 6.95 28.43 -1.62
N PRO A 302 7.81 29.35 -1.11
CA PRO A 302 7.66 29.93 0.24
C PRO A 302 6.29 30.55 0.55
N GLN A 303 5.61 31.12 -0.44
CA GLN A 303 4.28 31.69 -0.28
C GLN A 303 3.19 30.64 0.09
N PHE A 304 3.44 29.35 -0.15
CA PHE A 304 2.52 28.24 0.15
C PHE A 304 2.92 27.46 1.41
N ALA A 305 3.95 27.90 2.15
CA ALA A 305 4.39 27.26 3.38
C ALA A 305 3.32 27.24 4.50
N HIS A 306 2.26 28.04 4.36
CA HIS A 306 1.14 28.11 5.29
C HIS A 306 0.11 26.97 5.11
N LEU A 307 0.19 26.19 4.02
CA LEU A 307 -0.75 25.11 3.78
C LEU A 307 -0.56 24.00 4.83
N PRO A 308 -1.63 23.52 5.47
CA PRO A 308 -1.54 22.47 6.46
C PRO A 308 -1.09 21.14 5.83
N VAL A 309 -0.25 20.42 6.57
CA VAL A 309 0.22 19.07 6.20
C VAL A 309 -0.38 18.04 7.16
N CYS A 310 -0.53 16.80 6.70
CA CYS A 310 -1.12 15.74 7.49
C CYS A 310 -0.17 15.37 8.66
N PRO A 311 -0.57 15.59 9.93
CA PRO A 311 0.31 15.34 11.08
C PRO A 311 0.55 13.86 11.34
N ALA A 312 -0.27 12.97 10.77
CA ALA A 312 -0.21 11.55 11.04
C ALA A 312 1.14 10.92 10.67
N PHE A 313 1.81 11.39 9.61
CA PHE A 313 3.10 10.83 9.19
C PHE A 313 4.20 11.07 10.23
N ALA A 314 4.26 12.28 10.78
CA ALA A 314 5.22 12.60 11.84
C ALA A 314 4.92 11.83 13.13
N GLN A 315 3.63 11.66 13.46
CA GLN A 315 3.19 10.82 14.57
C GLN A 315 3.58 9.34 14.36
N ILE A 316 3.41 8.82 13.14
CA ILE A 316 3.84 7.47 12.76
C ILE A 316 5.34 7.31 12.97
N GLY A 317 6.16 8.23 12.46
CA GLY A 317 7.61 8.16 12.63
C GLY A 317 8.02 8.20 14.10
N ALA A 318 7.39 9.05 14.90
CA ALA A 318 7.67 9.16 16.34
C ALA A 318 7.25 7.93 17.16
N LEU A 319 6.14 7.27 16.81
CA LEU A 319 5.52 6.21 17.62
C LEU A 319 5.76 4.80 17.08
N ARG A 320 6.16 4.65 15.82
CA ARG A 320 6.37 3.36 15.15
C ARG A 320 7.72 3.28 14.46
N GLY A 321 8.27 4.40 14.01
CA GLY A 321 9.58 4.47 13.41
C GLY A 321 10.73 4.24 14.40
N PRO A 322 11.99 4.22 13.91
CA PRO A 322 12.33 4.27 12.50
C PRO A 322 11.99 2.96 11.76
N PHE A 323 11.69 3.07 10.46
CA PHE A 323 11.46 1.91 9.59
C PHE A 323 12.70 1.62 8.76
N ASP A 324 13.00 0.34 8.50
CA ASP A 324 14.12 -0.02 7.62
C ASP A 324 13.81 0.29 6.15
N LEU A 325 12.56 0.04 5.75
CA LEU A 325 12.09 0.28 4.38
C LEU A 325 10.70 0.92 4.35
N GLY A 326 10.56 2.00 3.59
CA GLY A 326 9.30 2.59 3.18
C GLY A 326 8.91 2.22 1.74
N LEU A 327 7.65 1.88 1.52
CA LEU A 327 7.05 1.72 0.20
C LEU A 327 6.02 2.85 0.06
N ILE A 328 6.34 3.87 -0.75
CA ILE A 328 5.68 5.18 -0.71
C ILE A 328 5.23 5.58 -2.13
N PRO A 329 3.95 5.96 -2.34
CA PRO A 329 3.46 6.32 -3.66
C PRO A 329 4.12 7.60 -4.17
N ILE A 330 4.37 7.66 -5.47
CA ILE A 330 4.94 8.85 -6.14
C ILE A 330 4.15 9.28 -7.37
N GLY A 331 3.15 8.53 -7.81
CA GLY A 331 2.31 8.81 -8.98
C GLY A 331 0.88 9.20 -8.61
N ALA A 332 0.03 9.30 -9.63
CA ALA A 332 -1.39 9.61 -9.55
C ALA A 332 -1.72 11.05 -9.08
N TYR A 333 -0.89 12.05 -9.40
CA TYR A 333 -0.93 13.37 -8.73
C TYR A 333 -1.36 14.57 -9.58
N GLU A 334 -1.44 14.49 -10.91
CA GLU A 334 -1.82 15.65 -11.76
C GLU A 334 -3.29 15.66 -12.25
N PRO A 335 -3.99 16.81 -12.20
CA PRO A 335 -3.51 18.09 -11.69
C PRO A 335 -3.50 18.15 -10.15
N ARG A 336 -2.47 18.79 -9.58
CA ARG A 336 -2.29 18.89 -8.12
C ARG A 336 -3.52 19.36 -7.35
N TRP A 337 -4.23 20.36 -7.85
CA TRP A 337 -5.39 20.89 -7.13
C TRP A 337 -6.58 19.94 -7.01
N MET A 338 -6.62 18.91 -7.85
CA MET A 338 -7.66 17.89 -7.82
C MET A 338 -7.24 16.71 -6.96
N TRP A 339 -5.99 16.26 -7.10
CA TRP A 339 -5.54 14.99 -6.54
C TRP A 339 -4.70 15.11 -5.28
N SER A 340 -4.10 16.26 -4.99
CA SER A 340 -3.29 16.47 -3.76
C SER A 340 -3.98 16.08 -2.44
N PRO A 341 -5.32 16.21 -2.26
CA PRO A 341 -5.95 15.73 -1.03
C PRO A 341 -5.81 14.23 -0.80
N VAL A 342 -5.56 13.43 -1.86
CA VAL A 342 -5.62 11.96 -1.84
C VAL A 342 -4.39 11.27 -2.45
N HIS A 343 -3.57 11.97 -3.22
CA HIS A 343 -2.35 11.46 -3.83
C HIS A 343 -1.17 12.42 -3.64
N ALA A 344 -0.09 11.86 -3.10
CA ALA A 344 1.20 12.51 -2.92
C ALA A 344 1.91 12.66 -4.27
N ASN A 345 2.40 13.87 -4.55
CA ASN A 345 3.43 14.01 -5.58
C ASN A 345 4.80 13.58 -5.00
N PRO A 346 5.88 13.57 -5.80
CA PRO A 346 7.19 13.15 -5.30
C PRO A 346 7.77 14.01 -4.16
N LYS A 347 7.42 15.30 -4.06
CA LYS A 347 7.82 16.14 -2.90
C LYS A 347 7.05 15.79 -1.64
N ASP A 348 5.75 15.56 -1.75
CA ASP A 348 4.92 15.03 -0.67
C ASP A 348 5.47 13.68 -0.20
N ALA A 349 5.81 12.78 -1.13
CA ALA A 349 6.38 11.47 -0.84
C ALA A 349 7.71 11.58 -0.07
N VAL A 350 8.59 12.52 -0.44
CA VAL A 350 9.85 12.79 0.27
C VAL A 350 9.61 13.33 1.68
N ASN A 351 8.57 14.16 1.88
CA ASN A 351 8.19 14.58 3.24
C ASN A 351 7.63 13.42 4.05
N ILE A 352 6.79 12.56 3.48
CA ILE A 352 6.30 11.33 4.13
C ILE A 352 7.47 10.42 4.54
N PHE A 353 8.47 10.24 3.66
CA PHE A 353 9.68 9.48 3.95
C PHE A 353 10.41 10.00 5.19
N VAL A 354 10.60 11.32 5.29
CA VAL A 354 11.26 11.97 6.42
C VAL A 354 10.41 11.87 7.69
N ASP A 355 9.12 12.20 7.60
CA ASP A 355 8.21 12.26 8.74
C ASP A 355 7.99 10.88 9.36
N THR A 356 7.96 9.83 8.53
CA THR A 356 7.87 8.43 8.99
C THR A 356 9.20 7.84 9.46
N GLN A 357 10.31 8.58 9.30
CA GLN A 357 11.66 8.14 9.68
C GLN A 357 12.07 6.81 9.01
N CYS A 358 11.72 6.63 7.73
CA CYS A 358 12.23 5.51 6.95
C CYS A 358 13.74 5.69 6.69
N LYS A 359 14.51 4.61 6.82
CA LYS A 359 15.96 4.61 6.52
C LYS A 359 16.21 4.55 5.02
N GLN A 360 15.43 3.72 4.32
CA GLN A 360 15.38 3.66 2.86
C GLN A 360 13.93 3.63 2.38
N ALA A 361 13.68 4.01 1.14
CA ALA A 361 12.37 3.87 0.50
C ALA A 361 12.43 3.54 -0.99
N ILE A 362 11.35 2.90 -1.47
CA ILE A 362 11.10 2.62 -2.88
C ILE A 362 9.79 3.29 -3.29
N GLY A 363 9.82 4.05 -4.38
CA GLY A 363 8.67 4.73 -4.95
C GLY A 363 7.75 3.77 -5.68
N MET A 364 6.43 3.89 -5.45
CA MET A 364 5.39 3.01 -6.00
C MET A 364 4.21 3.79 -6.59
N HIS A 365 3.15 3.09 -7.02
CA HIS A 365 1.92 3.69 -7.57
C HIS A 365 2.11 4.49 -8.87
N TRP A 366 3.16 4.16 -9.64
CA TRP A 366 3.45 4.80 -10.93
C TRP A 366 3.75 3.75 -12.00
N GLY A 367 3.81 4.18 -13.26
CA GLY A 367 4.40 3.37 -14.32
C GLY A 367 3.60 2.12 -14.71
N THR A 368 2.32 1.99 -14.30
CA THR A 368 1.50 0.80 -14.59
C THR A 368 0.19 1.11 -15.31
N TRP A 369 -0.64 1.97 -14.71
CA TRP A 369 -1.88 2.49 -15.30
C TRP A 369 -1.79 4.00 -15.47
N VAL A 370 -2.53 4.53 -16.44
CA VAL A 370 -2.78 5.97 -16.53
C VAL A 370 -4.01 6.27 -15.68
N LEU A 371 -3.78 6.71 -14.44
CA LEU A 371 -4.85 7.11 -13.51
C LEU A 371 -5.13 8.61 -13.58
N THR A 372 -4.10 9.38 -13.89
CA THR A 372 -4.07 10.85 -13.91
C THR A 372 -3.23 11.34 -15.08
N GLU A 373 -2.80 12.60 -15.06
CA GLU A 373 -2.35 13.33 -16.24
C GLU A 373 -0.84 13.54 -16.36
N GLU A 374 -0.05 13.17 -15.35
CA GLU A 374 1.41 13.24 -15.43
C GLU A 374 1.99 12.23 -16.43
N GLU A 375 3.10 12.60 -17.06
CA GLU A 375 3.79 11.70 -17.99
C GLU A 375 4.35 10.48 -17.26
N VAL A 376 4.34 9.32 -17.92
CA VAL A 376 4.67 8.02 -17.29
C VAL A 376 6.06 8.02 -16.61
N ARG A 377 7.01 8.76 -17.18
CA ARG A 377 8.41 8.83 -16.73
C ARG A 377 8.71 9.98 -15.77
N GLU A 378 7.75 10.89 -15.58
CA GLU A 378 7.91 12.08 -14.74
C GLU A 378 8.07 11.73 -13.24
N PRO A 379 7.31 10.79 -12.63
CA PRO A 379 7.37 10.58 -11.19
C PRO A 379 8.78 10.26 -10.65
N PRO A 380 9.59 9.38 -11.29
CA PRO A 380 10.95 9.11 -10.82
C PRO A 380 11.93 10.27 -11.04
N GLU A 381 11.74 11.06 -12.10
CA GLU A 381 12.56 12.25 -12.35
C GLU A 381 12.29 13.31 -11.26
N LYS A 382 11.00 13.57 -10.99
CA LYS A 382 10.55 14.46 -9.93
C LYS A 382 10.90 13.94 -8.53
N LEU A 383 10.97 12.62 -8.32
CA LEU A 383 11.45 12.05 -7.07
C LEU A 383 12.93 12.39 -6.84
N LYS A 384 13.77 12.28 -7.87
CA LYS A 384 15.19 12.66 -7.77
C LYS A 384 15.33 14.14 -7.42
N GLU A 385 14.62 15.02 -8.14
CA GLU A 385 14.58 16.46 -7.85
C GLU A 385 14.10 16.75 -6.41
N ALA A 386 13.09 16.02 -5.93
CA ALA A 386 12.55 16.17 -4.58
C ALA A 386 13.55 15.73 -3.50
N CYS A 387 14.28 14.63 -3.71
CA CYS A 387 15.34 14.18 -2.80
C CYS A 387 16.47 15.20 -2.71
N GLU A 388 16.89 15.76 -3.86
CA GLU A 388 17.89 16.84 -3.91
C GLU A 388 17.40 18.11 -3.20
N TRP A 389 16.16 18.52 -3.45
CA TRP A 389 15.51 19.66 -2.80
C TRP A 389 15.48 19.53 -1.28
N LYS A 390 15.22 18.33 -0.75
CA LYS A 390 15.17 18.05 0.69
C LYS A 390 16.57 17.83 1.29
N GLY A 391 17.62 17.72 0.47
CA GLY A 391 18.98 17.46 0.91
C GLY A 391 19.22 16.02 1.38
N LEU A 392 18.48 15.04 0.84
CA LEU A 392 18.64 13.63 1.19
C LEU A 392 19.89 13.04 0.50
N PRO A 393 20.60 12.09 1.14
CA PRO A 393 21.69 11.37 0.48
C PRO A 393 21.21 10.60 -0.75
N GLU A 394 22.06 10.49 -1.77
CA GLU A 394 21.71 9.77 -2.99
C GLU A 394 21.36 8.30 -2.70
N GLY A 395 20.29 7.80 -3.33
CA GLY A 395 19.90 6.39 -3.28
C GLY A 395 19.09 5.96 -2.05
N VAL A 396 18.89 6.82 -1.05
CA VAL A 396 18.07 6.49 0.14
C VAL A 396 16.59 6.37 -0.20
N PHE A 397 16.10 7.16 -1.16
CA PHE A 397 14.76 7.04 -1.70
C PHE A 397 14.82 7.13 -3.22
N GLY A 398 14.43 6.04 -3.89
CA GLY A 398 14.47 5.93 -5.35
C GLY A 398 13.41 4.97 -5.87
N VAL A 399 13.60 4.49 -7.10
CA VAL A 399 12.71 3.51 -7.74
C VAL A 399 13.50 2.29 -8.20
N VAL A 400 12.78 1.20 -8.48
CA VAL A 400 13.31 -0.02 -9.11
C VAL A 400 12.47 -0.32 -10.36
N GLY A 401 12.94 -1.20 -11.23
CA GLY A 401 12.16 -1.72 -12.35
C GLY A 401 11.03 -2.65 -11.90
N ILE A 402 10.03 -2.85 -12.75
CA ILE A 402 8.94 -3.80 -12.47
C ILE A 402 9.54 -5.21 -12.51
N GLY A 403 9.31 -5.99 -11.47
CA GLY A 403 9.90 -7.31 -11.22
C GLY A 403 11.29 -7.27 -10.59
N GLU A 404 11.89 -6.09 -10.42
CA GLU A 404 13.19 -5.95 -9.78
C GLU A 404 13.06 -6.05 -8.24
N GLY A 405 13.95 -6.84 -7.63
CA GLY A 405 14.06 -7.00 -6.19
C GLY A 405 15.23 -6.19 -5.63
N LYS A 406 14.98 -5.40 -4.58
CA LYS A 406 15.99 -4.64 -3.85
C LYS A 406 16.15 -5.18 -2.43
N GLU A 407 17.40 -5.48 -2.06
CA GLU A 407 17.77 -5.80 -0.67
C GLU A 407 18.03 -4.51 0.12
N VAL A 408 17.65 -4.50 1.39
CA VAL A 408 17.81 -3.39 2.34
C VAL A 408 18.76 -3.77 3.47
#